data_AF-A0A645IYC0-F1
#
_entry.id   AF-A0A645IYC0-F1
#
_cell.length_a   1.000
_cell.length_b   1.000
_cell.length_c   1.000
_cell.angle_alpha   90.00
_cell.angle_beta   90.00
_cell.angle_gamma   90.00
#
_symmetry.space_group_name_H-M   'P 1'
#
loop_
_entity.id
_entity.type
_entity.pdbx_description
1 polymer ?
#
loop_
_entity_poly.entity_id
_entity_poly.type
_entity_poly.pdbx_seq_one_letter_code
_entity_poly.pdbx_strand_id
1 'polypeptide(L)'
;MEENLRAHRAAMKAILALIPGPMTLEEVGRAVFDRFQLLTSQPLKAARYIRNLRTLLDYGVDTGRLTLAARRGMLFYVPTPDTGDK
;
A
#
# COMPACT_ATOMS: atom_id res chain seq x y z
N MET A 1 9.18 -0.29 -19.59
CA MET A 1 8.50 0.72 -18.75
C MET A 1 7.05 0.34 -18.48
N GLU A 2 6.24 0.03 -19.51
CA GLU A 2 4.83 -0.36 -19.35
C GLU A 2 4.57 -1.63 -18.52
N GLU A 3 5.46 -2.61 -18.61
CA GLU A 3 5.37 -3.86 -17.84
C GLU A 3 5.48 -3.62 -16.32
N ASN A 4 6.38 -2.72 -15.91
CA ASN A 4 6.53 -2.35 -14.50
C ASN A 4 5.27 -1.65 -13.97
N LEU A 5 4.67 -0.76 -14.77
CA LEU A 5 3.41 -0.10 -14.42
C LEU A 5 2.23 -1.09 -14.35
N ARG A 6 2.19 -2.12 -15.21
CA ARG A 6 1.20 -3.19 -15.12
C ARG A 6 1.33 -3.97 -13.80
N ALA A 7 2.56 -4.32 -13.42
CA ALA A 7 2.83 -4.98 -12.15
C ALA A 7 2.38 -4.12 -10.95
N HIS A 8 2.68 -2.82 -10.96
CA HIS A 8 2.23 -1.89 -9.93
C HIS A 8 0.70 -1.77 -9.85
N ARG A 9 -0.02 -1.71 -10.97
CA ARG A 9 -1.49 -1.70 -10.98
C ARG A 9 -2.10 -2.96 -10.37
N ALA A 10 -1.59 -4.14 -10.75
CA ALA A 10 -2.07 -5.41 -10.22
C ALA A 10 -1.79 -5.53 -8.71
N ALA A 11 -0.57 -5.17 -8.29
CA ALA A 11 -0.19 -5.15 -6.88
C ALA A 11 -1.05 -4.17 -6.08
N MET A 12 -1.30 -2.96 -6.62
CA MET A 12 -2.13 -1.96 -5.95
C MET A 12 -3.56 -2.47 -5.76
N LYS A 13 -4.17 -3.09 -6.78
CA LYS A 13 -5.52 -3.68 -6.64
C LYS A 13 -5.58 -4.69 -5.49
N ALA A 14 -4.56 -5.54 -5.36
CA ALA A 14 -4.50 -6.52 -4.28
C ALA A 14 -4.28 -5.88 -2.91
N ILE A 15 -3.46 -4.83 -2.82
CA ILE A 15 -3.20 -4.09 -1.58
C ILE A 15 -4.44 -3.30 -1.12
N LEU A 16 -5.18 -2.66 -2.04
CA LEU A 16 -6.42 -1.92 -1.69
C LEU A 16 -7.44 -2.80 -0.96
N ALA A 17 -7.57 -4.07 -1.37
CA ALA A 17 -8.45 -5.02 -0.71
C ALA A 17 -8.05 -5.36 0.75
N LEU A 18 -6.81 -5.03 1.15
CA LEU A 18 -6.28 -5.23 2.50
C LEU A 18 -6.39 -3.98 3.38
N ILE A 19 -6.87 -2.86 2.83
CA ILE A 19 -7.04 -1.58 3.52
C ILE A 19 -8.55 -1.31 3.63
N PRO A 20 -9.28 -1.89 4.59
CA PRO A 20 -10.72 -1.67 4.74
C PRO A 20 -11.08 -0.28 5.30
N GLY A 21 -10.10 0.47 5.78
CA GLY A 21 -10.25 1.80 6.35
C GLY A 21 -8.88 2.45 6.57
N PRO A 22 -8.81 3.61 7.24
CA PRO A 22 -7.54 4.31 7.52
C PRO A 22 -6.54 3.41 8.23
N MET A 23 -5.37 3.20 7.63
CA MET A 23 -4.28 2.38 8.21
C MET A 23 -2.92 3.06 8.06
N THR A 24 -2.06 2.90 9.05
CA THR A 24 -0.65 3.33 9.01
C THR A 24 0.17 2.44 8.07
N LEU A 25 1.37 2.90 7.68
CA LEU A 25 2.28 2.11 6.84
C LEU A 25 2.58 0.73 7.46
N GLU A 26 2.78 0.68 8.77
CA GLU A 26 3.11 -0.52 9.52
C GLU A 26 1.92 -1.50 9.58
N GLU A 27 0.70 -0.99 9.73
CA GLU A 27 -0.51 -1.81 9.71
C GLU A 27 -0.77 -2.41 8.33
N VAL A 28 -0.62 -1.59 7.27
CA VAL A 28 -0.70 -2.09 5.89
C VAL A 28 0.42 -3.10 5.64
N GLY A 29 1.64 -2.81 6.10
CA GLY A 29 2.79 -3.70 6.06
C GLY A 29 2.48 -5.07 6.62
N ARG A 30 1.95 -5.12 7.85
CA ARG A 30 1.53 -6.38 8.49
C ARG A 30 0.51 -7.14 7.62
N ALA A 31 -0.57 -6.49 7.19
CA ALA A 31 -1.61 -7.13 6.38
C ALA A 31 -1.07 -7.67 5.05
N VAL A 32 -0.20 -6.93 4.37
CA VAL A 32 0.45 -7.33 3.12
C VAL A 32 1.41 -8.49 3.36
N PHE A 33 2.29 -8.40 4.36
CA PHE A 33 3.29 -9.44 4.60
C PHE A 33 2.64 -10.77 5.01
N ASP A 34 1.57 -10.72 5.80
CA ASP A 34 0.77 -11.90 6.14
C ASP A 34 0.07 -12.46 4.89
N ARG A 35 -0.61 -11.62 4.10
CA ARG A 35 -1.35 -12.05 2.90
C ARG A 35 -0.47 -12.72 1.84
N PHE A 36 0.75 -12.21 1.66
CA PHE A 36 1.70 -12.66 0.64
C PHE A 36 2.83 -13.53 1.19
N GLN A 37 2.75 -13.94 2.47
CA GLN A 37 3.72 -14.81 3.13
C GLN A 37 5.17 -14.26 3.03
N LEU A 38 5.32 -12.94 3.16
CA LEU A 38 6.60 -12.22 3.10
C LEU A 38 7.29 -12.12 4.47
N LEU A 39 7.21 -13.18 5.26
CA LEU A 39 7.76 -13.21 6.62
C LEU A 39 9.28 -13.36 6.57
N THR A 40 9.99 -12.55 7.35
CA THR A 40 11.45 -12.61 7.41
C THR A 40 12.01 -12.09 8.73
N SER A 41 13.05 -12.76 9.21
CA SER A 41 13.87 -12.30 10.34
C SER A 41 15.11 -11.51 9.90
N GLN A 42 15.33 -11.31 8.59
CA GLN A 42 16.49 -10.57 8.07
C GLN A 42 16.19 -9.07 8.01
N PRO A 43 16.89 -8.21 8.78
CA PRO A 43 16.55 -6.78 8.88
C PRO A 43 16.60 -6.04 7.53
N LEU A 44 17.64 -6.29 6.72
CA LEU A 44 17.77 -5.66 5.40
C LEU A 44 16.67 -6.08 4.43
N LYS A 45 16.15 -7.30 4.56
CA LYS A 45 15.06 -7.81 3.73
C LYS A 45 13.73 -7.16 4.14
N ALA A 46 13.46 -7.11 5.45
CA ALA A 46 12.30 -6.41 6.00
C ALA A 46 12.28 -4.92 5.61
N ALA A 47 13.43 -4.24 5.70
CA ALA A 47 13.56 -2.84 5.29
C ALA A 47 13.29 -2.63 3.79
N ARG A 48 13.67 -3.58 2.93
CA ARG A 48 13.33 -3.52 1.49
C ARG A 48 11.83 -3.71 1.26
N TYR A 49 11.20 -4.65 1.97
CA TYR A 49 9.77 -4.89 1.84
C TYR A 49 8.94 -3.67 2.23
N ILE A 50 9.23 -3.03 3.36
CA ILE A 50 8.48 -1.85 3.77
C ILE A 50 8.71 -0.66 2.82
N ARG A 51 9.94 -0.50 2.29
CA ARG A 51 10.23 0.54 1.30
C ARG A 51 9.46 0.32 0.00
N ASN A 52 9.47 -0.91 -0.52
CA ASN A 52 8.74 -1.25 -1.74
C ASN A 52 7.23 -1.08 -1.56
N LEU A 53 6.71 -1.47 -0.40
CA LEU A 53 5.31 -1.24 -0.06
C LEU A 53 4.98 0.24 -0.03
N ARG A 54 5.80 1.07 0.63
CA ARG A 54 5.61 2.52 0.64
C ARG A 54 5.54 3.10 -0.77
N THR A 55 6.43 2.69 -1.66
CA THR A 55 6.40 3.11 -3.07
C THR A 55 5.08 2.73 -3.77
N LEU A 56 4.53 1.53 -3.49
CA LEU A 56 3.23 1.11 -4.04
C LEU A 56 2.07 1.93 -3.47
N LEU A 57 2.12 2.28 -2.19
CA LEU A 57 1.09 3.11 -1.55
C LEU A 57 1.14 4.55 -2.05
N ASP A 58 2.34 5.11 -2.21
CA ASP A 58 2.54 6.44 -2.79
C ASP A 58 2.03 6.47 -4.24
N TYR A 59 2.28 5.42 -5.04
CA TYR A 59 1.64 5.24 -6.35
C TYR A 59 0.10 5.22 -6.27
N GLY A 60 -0.46 4.57 -5.25
CA GLY A 60 -1.90 4.59 -4.99
C GLY A 60 -2.44 5.99 -4.71
N VAL A 61 -1.67 6.81 -3.99
CA VAL A 61 -2.01 8.22 -3.73
C VAL A 61 -1.94 9.04 -5.01
N ASP A 62 -0.85 8.90 -5.77
CA ASP A 62 -0.64 9.63 -7.03
C ASP A 62 -1.71 9.31 -8.09
N THR A 63 -2.28 8.09 -8.03
CA THR A 63 -3.35 7.65 -8.93
C THR A 63 -4.77 7.82 -8.37
N GLY A 64 -4.91 8.49 -7.22
CA GLY A 64 -6.20 8.79 -6.59
C GLY A 64 -6.92 7.59 -5.96
N ARG A 65 -6.27 6.41 -5.89
CA ARG A 65 -6.82 5.21 -5.25
C ARG A 65 -6.74 5.24 -3.73
N LEU A 66 -5.77 5.98 -3.20
CA LEU A 66 -5.61 6.27 -1.79
C LEU A 66 -5.55 7.78 -1.58
N THR A 67 -5.88 8.21 -0.36
CA THR A 67 -5.57 9.54 0.14
C THR A 67 -4.74 9.44 1.42
N LEU A 68 -3.99 10.48 1.73
CA LEU A 68 -3.25 10.58 2.99
C LEU A 68 -4.04 11.41 4.00
N ALA A 69 -4.20 10.88 5.20
CA ALA A 69 -4.71 11.61 6.35
C ALA A 69 -3.64 11.66 7.45
N ALA A 70 -3.40 12.83 8.02
CA ALA A 70 -2.57 12.96 9.20
C ALA A 70 -3.44 12.94 10.46
N ARG A 71 -3.13 12.09 11.43
CA ARG A 71 -3.80 12.05 12.75
C ARG A 71 -2.77 11.89 13.84
N ARG A 72 -2.73 12.84 14.79
CA ARG A 72 -1.76 12.85 15.92
C ARG A 72 -0.31 12.67 15.47
N GLY A 73 0.07 13.29 14.34
CA GLY A 73 1.42 13.21 13.77
C GLY A 73 1.74 11.93 12.99
N MET A 74 0.78 10.99 12.87
CA MET A 74 0.93 9.77 12.08
C MET A 74 0.20 9.88 10.75
N LEU A 75 0.78 9.29 9.70
CA LEU A 75 0.16 9.19 8.39
C LEU A 75 -0.70 7.92 8.29
N PHE A 76 -1.89 8.09 7.73
CA PHE A 76 -2.83 7.03 7.42
C PHE A 76 -3.12 7.03 5.92
N TYR A 77 -3.03 5.85 5.31
CA TYR A 77 -3.52 5.59 3.97
C TYR A 77 -5.01 5.26 4.05
N VAL A 78 -5.82 6.03 3.33
CA VAL A 78 -7.28 5.90 3.34
C VAL A 78 -7.74 5.52 1.94
N PRO A 79 -8.51 4.44 1.77
CA PRO A 79 -9.11 4.09 0.48
C PRO A 79 -9.98 5.23 -0.02
N THR A 80 -9.76 5.66 -1.25
CA THR A 80 -10.72 6.51 -1.93
C THR A 80 -11.90 5.62 -2.31
N PRO A 81 -13.16 6.03 -2.01
CA PRO A 81 -14.32 5.34 -2.55
C PRO A 81 -14.16 5.18 -4.07
N ASP A 82 -14.45 4.00 -4.59
CA ASP A 82 -14.51 3.78 -6.04
C ASP A 82 -15.73 4.57 -6.53
N THR A 83 -15.56 5.88 -6.73
CA THR A 83 -16.45 6.66 -7.60
C THR A 83 -16.21 6.07 -8.97
N GLY A 84 -16.98 5.04 -9.32
CA GLY A 84 -17.04 4.55 -10.68
C GLY A 84 -17.18 5.76 -11.59
N ASP A 85 -16.24 5.92 -12.51
CA ASP A 85 -16.31 6.95 -13.55
C ASP A 85 -17.75 6.96 -14.08
N LYS A 86 -18.42 8.11 -13.93
CA LYS A 86 -19.64 8.42 -14.67
C LYS A 86 -19.25 8.85 -16.07
#